data_AF-A0AAD9D5H5-F1
#
_entry.id   AF-A0AAD9D5H5-F1
#
_cell.length_a   1.000
_cell.length_b   1.000
_cell.length_c   1.000
_cell.angle_alpha   90.00
_cell.angle_beta   90.00
_cell.angle_gamma   90.00
#
_symmetry.space_group_name_H-M   'P 1'
#
loop_
_entity.id
_entity.type
_entity.pdbx_description
1 polymer ?
#
loop_
_entity_poly.entity_id
_entity_poly.type
_entity_poly.pdbx_seq_one_letter_code
_entity_poly.pdbx_strand_id
1 'polypeptide(L)'
;MPNVLRIGLRAFQDCAVTELDLPLGLEVVEGQAFGGCQSLTRVSMPLKGGMIQGGAFVGCSRLVRIDLIGGIHDFVSSLHLEEWRNTMKAEISRINEDLPLINVGEVDKTRVIQEWMQSVLDRAEHYKGEHYALLKEGMTILELAVWGAKIVEAEKERDDNDDDKSTAATSSVSLEENLSEKLKIDNDDGDSDSSNVVKVLQTL
;
A
#
# COMPACT_ATOMS: atom_id res chain seq x y z
N MET A 1 -23.36 -2.24 14.78
CA MET A 1 -22.42 -3.19 15.42
C MET A 1 -21.90 -2.55 16.69
N PRO A 2 -21.66 -3.31 17.78
CA PRO A 2 -21.13 -2.74 19.02
C PRO A 2 -19.78 -2.08 18.76
N ASN A 3 -19.65 -0.82 19.17
CA ASN A 3 -18.43 -0.03 19.00
C ASN A 3 -17.45 -0.36 20.14
N VAL A 4 -16.81 -1.52 20.04
CA VAL A 4 -15.79 -1.93 21.00
C VAL A 4 -14.48 -1.27 20.60
N LEU A 5 -14.11 -0.22 21.35
CA LEU A 5 -12.88 0.53 21.11
C LEU A 5 -11.67 -0.11 21.81
N ARG A 6 -11.89 -0.80 22.94
CA ARG A 6 -10.80 -1.29 23.79
C ARG A 6 -11.10 -2.67 24.37
N ILE A 7 -10.09 -3.53 24.38
CA ILE A 7 -10.05 -4.77 25.15
C ILE A 7 -9.05 -4.57 26.30
N GLY A 8 -9.56 -4.68 27.53
CA GLY A 8 -8.79 -4.38 28.73
C GLY A 8 -7.74 -5.43 29.08
N LEU A 9 -6.82 -5.04 29.97
CA LEU A 9 -5.77 -5.89 30.52
C LEU A 9 -6.37 -7.22 31.03
N ARG A 10 -5.84 -8.35 30.52
CA ARG A 10 -6.27 -9.70 30.92
C ARG A 10 -7.77 -10.01 30.74
N ALA A 11 -8.49 -9.25 29.92
CA ALA A 11 -9.94 -9.40 29.76
C ALA A 11 -10.39 -10.83 29.38
N PHE A 12 -9.59 -11.52 28.58
CA PHE A 12 -9.81 -12.89 28.12
C PHE A 12 -8.62 -13.80 28.44
N GLN A 13 -7.95 -13.56 29.57
CA GLN A 13 -6.84 -14.41 30.00
C GLN A 13 -7.33 -15.86 30.22
N ASP A 14 -6.52 -16.84 29.81
CA ASP A 14 -6.75 -18.28 29.94
C ASP A 14 -8.09 -18.77 29.34
N CYS A 15 -8.65 -18.01 28.40
CA CYS A 15 -9.91 -18.38 27.76
C CYS A 15 -9.69 -19.48 26.70
N ALA A 16 -10.67 -20.39 26.60
CA ALA A 16 -10.65 -21.48 25.62
C ALA A 16 -11.19 -21.07 24.24
N VAL A 17 -10.94 -19.82 23.82
CA VAL A 17 -11.38 -19.30 22.52
C VAL A 17 -10.56 -19.97 21.41
N THR A 18 -11.23 -20.47 20.37
CA THR A 18 -10.57 -21.13 19.23
C THR A 18 -10.26 -20.16 18.09
N GLU A 19 -11.15 -19.21 17.85
CA GLU A 19 -11.07 -18.21 16.79
C GLU A 19 -11.50 -16.86 17.36
N LEU A 20 -10.79 -15.80 16.98
CA LEU A 20 -11.01 -14.45 17.46
C LEU A 20 -11.18 -13.50 16.30
N ASP A 21 -12.36 -12.88 16.19
CA ASP A 21 -12.62 -11.81 15.23
C ASP A 21 -12.65 -10.46 15.95
N LEU A 22 -11.60 -9.66 15.76
CA LEU A 22 -11.52 -8.31 16.33
C LEU A 22 -12.33 -7.32 15.49
N PRO A 23 -13.14 -6.44 16.10
CA PRO A 23 -13.94 -5.50 15.33
C PRO A 23 -13.08 -4.42 14.65
N LEU A 24 -13.53 -3.92 13.50
CA LEU A 24 -12.85 -2.84 12.74
C LEU A 24 -12.67 -1.55 13.56
N GLY A 25 -13.61 -1.27 14.46
CA GLY A 25 -13.57 -0.12 15.37
C GLY A 25 -12.58 -0.26 16.52
N LEU A 26 -11.95 -1.42 16.71
CA LEU A 26 -11.02 -1.63 17.80
C LEU A 26 -9.79 -0.74 17.64
N GLU A 27 -9.42 -0.07 18.73
CA GLU A 27 -8.27 0.82 18.82
C GLU A 27 -7.13 0.18 19.60
N VAL A 28 -7.45 -0.50 20.71
CA VAL A 28 -6.42 -1.04 21.61
C VAL A 28 -6.80 -2.42 22.16
N VAL A 29 -5.84 -3.33 22.11
CA VAL A 29 -5.79 -4.61 22.84
C VAL A 29 -4.69 -4.48 23.89
N GLU A 30 -5.08 -4.38 25.16
CA GLU A 30 -4.13 -4.19 26.26
C GLU A 30 -3.30 -5.44 26.56
N GLY A 31 -2.25 -5.26 27.37
CA GLY A 31 -1.32 -6.33 27.71
C GLY A 31 -2.02 -7.57 28.29
N GLN A 32 -1.56 -8.75 27.86
CA GLN A 32 -2.12 -10.04 28.30
C GLN A 32 -3.63 -10.20 28.09
N ALA A 33 -4.28 -9.37 27.26
CA ALA A 33 -5.73 -9.45 27.01
C ALA A 33 -6.19 -10.87 26.64
N PHE A 34 -5.38 -11.61 25.86
CA PHE A 34 -5.61 -13.00 25.48
C PHE A 34 -4.47 -13.91 25.97
N GLY A 35 -3.80 -13.53 27.06
CA GLY A 35 -2.69 -14.31 27.61
C GLY A 35 -3.16 -15.70 28.04
N GLY A 36 -2.45 -16.75 27.67
CA GLY A 36 -2.75 -18.13 28.07
C GLY A 36 -3.89 -18.80 27.30
N CYS A 37 -4.40 -18.18 26.22
CA CYS A 37 -5.41 -18.80 25.36
C CYS A 37 -4.83 -19.95 24.53
N GLN A 38 -4.70 -21.13 25.16
CA GLN A 38 -4.07 -22.30 24.54
C GLN A 38 -4.89 -22.92 23.40
N SER A 39 -6.19 -22.63 23.31
CA SER A 39 -7.04 -23.13 22.22
C SER A 39 -7.08 -22.22 21.00
N LEU A 40 -6.54 -21.00 21.11
CA LEU A 40 -6.63 -19.98 20.05
C LEU A 40 -5.76 -20.38 18.88
N THR A 41 -6.37 -20.58 17.72
CA THR A 41 -5.70 -21.01 16.48
C THR A 41 -5.63 -19.92 15.43
N ARG A 42 -6.65 -19.06 15.40
CA ARG A 42 -6.86 -18.06 14.35
C ARG A 42 -7.28 -16.73 14.95
N VAL A 43 -6.70 -15.65 14.44
CA VAL A 43 -7.09 -14.27 14.78
C VAL A 43 -7.34 -13.48 13.51
N SER A 44 -8.55 -12.95 13.34
CA SER A 44 -8.91 -11.98 12.31
C SER A 44 -8.85 -10.58 12.91
N MET A 45 -8.03 -9.68 12.35
CA MET A 45 -7.81 -8.37 12.97
C MET A 45 -7.56 -7.24 11.96
N PRO A 46 -7.94 -5.99 12.29
CA PRO A 46 -7.58 -4.85 11.47
C PRO A 46 -6.09 -4.53 11.59
N LEU A 47 -5.50 -4.03 10.50
CA LEU A 47 -4.11 -3.55 10.52
C LEU A 47 -4.06 -2.09 10.99
N LYS A 48 -3.76 -1.90 12.28
CA LYS A 48 -3.57 -0.57 12.89
C LYS A 48 -2.31 -0.55 13.75
N GLY A 49 -1.45 0.43 13.53
CA GLY A 49 -0.22 0.62 14.29
C GLY A 49 -0.52 0.83 15.78
N GLY A 50 0.24 0.17 16.65
CA GLY A 50 0.11 0.31 18.11
C GLY A 50 -1.17 -0.28 18.73
N MET A 51 -2.02 -0.96 17.94
CA MET A 51 -3.27 -1.54 18.46
C MET A 51 -3.01 -2.68 19.46
N ILE A 52 -2.05 -3.56 19.17
CA ILE A 52 -1.69 -4.64 20.08
C ILE A 52 -0.64 -4.14 21.06
N GLN A 53 -0.89 -4.25 22.36
CA GLN A 53 0.10 -3.98 23.41
C GLN A 53 0.93 -5.22 23.77
N GLY A 54 2.07 -4.99 24.41
CA GLY A 54 3.01 -6.05 24.78
C GLY A 54 2.34 -7.15 25.61
N GLY A 55 2.60 -8.40 25.24
CA GLY A 55 2.08 -9.54 25.97
C GLY A 55 0.66 -9.98 25.63
N ALA A 56 -0.05 -9.33 24.70
CA ALA A 56 -1.47 -9.60 24.43
C ALA A 56 -1.79 -11.07 24.10
N PHE A 57 -0.88 -11.79 23.42
CA PHE A 57 -1.01 -13.19 23.02
C PHE A 57 0.04 -14.11 23.66
N VAL A 58 0.60 -13.73 24.82
CA VAL A 58 1.54 -14.57 25.56
C VAL A 58 0.91 -15.91 25.89
N GLY A 59 1.61 -17.02 25.64
CA GLY A 59 1.09 -18.36 25.99
C GLY A 59 0.01 -18.89 25.04
N CYS A 60 -0.31 -18.21 23.95
CA CYS A 60 -1.16 -18.72 22.87
C CYS A 60 -0.41 -19.75 22.01
N SER A 61 -0.18 -20.94 22.57
CA SER A 61 0.66 -21.98 21.94
C SER A 61 0.12 -22.46 20.59
N ARG A 62 -1.20 -22.51 20.41
CA ARG A 62 -1.84 -23.00 19.18
C ARG A 62 -2.11 -21.92 18.13
N LEU A 63 -1.76 -20.65 18.39
CA LEU A 63 -1.96 -19.58 17.43
C LEU A 63 -1.04 -19.79 16.23
N VAL A 64 -1.63 -20.14 15.10
CA VAL A 64 -0.92 -20.49 13.87
C VAL A 64 -1.28 -19.56 12.72
N ARG A 65 -2.42 -18.88 12.81
CA ARG A 65 -2.97 -18.11 11.69
C ARG A 65 -3.45 -16.73 12.10
N ILE A 66 -3.09 -15.75 11.29
CA ILE A 66 -3.59 -14.38 11.36
C ILE A 66 -4.13 -14.00 9.98
N ASP A 67 -5.32 -13.42 9.99
CA ASP A 67 -5.96 -12.87 8.80
C ASP A 67 -6.25 -11.38 9.02
N LEU A 68 -6.04 -10.60 7.97
CA LEU A 68 -6.32 -9.17 7.97
C LEU A 68 -7.76 -8.91 7.55
N ILE A 69 -8.41 -7.96 8.21
CA ILE A 69 -9.74 -7.49 7.84
C ILE A 69 -9.78 -5.97 7.70
N GLY A 70 -10.75 -5.47 6.92
CA GLY A 70 -11.04 -4.05 6.78
C GLY A 70 -10.33 -3.39 5.60
N GLY A 71 -10.21 -2.06 5.69
CA GLY A 71 -9.84 -1.23 4.55
C GLY A 71 -8.53 -1.62 3.87
N ILE A 72 -7.54 -2.13 4.61
CA ILE A 72 -6.28 -2.59 4.01
C ILE A 72 -6.45 -3.92 3.26
N HIS A 73 -7.23 -4.86 3.80
CA HIS A 73 -7.55 -6.11 3.09
C HIS A 73 -8.35 -5.84 1.81
N ASP A 74 -9.34 -4.94 1.89
CA ASP A 74 -10.16 -4.55 0.75
C ASP A 74 -9.33 -3.77 -0.28
N PHE A 75 -8.45 -2.88 0.19
CA PHE A 75 -7.51 -2.15 -0.66
C PHE A 75 -6.55 -3.11 -1.38
N VAL A 76 -5.93 -4.07 -0.68
CA VAL A 76 -5.11 -5.15 -1.27
C VAL A 76 -5.89 -5.97 -2.30
N SER A 77 -7.16 -6.27 -2.02
CA SER A 77 -7.99 -7.08 -2.91
C SER A 77 -8.46 -6.32 -4.15
N SER A 78 -8.61 -5.00 -4.05
CA SER A 78 -9.11 -4.12 -5.12
C SER A 78 -8.02 -3.50 -6.00
N LEU A 79 -6.75 -3.54 -5.57
CA LEU A 79 -5.64 -2.93 -6.30
C LEU A 79 -5.25 -3.74 -7.55
N HIS A 80 -5.19 -3.06 -8.69
CA HIS A 80 -4.63 -3.60 -9.94
C HIS A 80 -3.09 -3.64 -9.96
N LEU A 81 -2.44 -3.13 -8.91
CA LEU A 81 -0.99 -3.25 -8.69
C LEU A 81 -0.67 -4.68 -8.26
N GLU A 82 -0.41 -5.53 -9.24
CA GLU A 82 -0.20 -6.96 -9.04
C GLU A 82 1.00 -7.25 -8.15
N GLU A 83 2.07 -6.49 -8.34
CA GLU A 83 3.30 -6.60 -7.57
C GLU A 83 3.07 -6.31 -6.09
N TRP A 84 2.51 -5.15 -5.76
CA TRP A 84 2.18 -4.80 -4.39
C TRP A 84 1.25 -5.82 -3.71
N ARG A 85 0.19 -6.20 -4.41
CA ARG A 85 -0.77 -7.20 -3.92
C ARG A 85 -0.10 -8.54 -3.65
N ASN A 86 0.78 -8.99 -4.52
CA ASN A 86 1.50 -10.26 -4.37
C ASN A 86 2.49 -10.18 -3.20
N THR A 87 3.21 -9.06 -3.05
CA THR A 87 4.10 -8.79 -1.92
C THR A 87 3.33 -8.84 -0.59
N MET A 88 2.19 -8.16 -0.50
CA MET A 88 1.36 -8.15 0.71
C MET A 88 0.80 -9.54 1.05
N LYS A 89 0.37 -10.31 0.05
CA LYS A 89 -0.04 -11.72 0.23
C LYS A 89 1.12 -12.61 0.70
N ALA A 90 2.32 -12.38 0.20
CA ALA A 90 3.51 -13.10 0.62
C ALA A 90 3.85 -12.79 2.08
N GLU A 91 3.77 -11.53 2.53
CA GLU A 91 3.99 -11.15 3.93
C GLU A 91 2.96 -11.79 4.88
N ILE A 92 1.68 -11.84 4.49
CA ILE A 92 0.65 -12.56 5.26
C ILE A 92 0.96 -14.07 5.31
N SER A 93 1.49 -14.63 4.23
CA SER A 93 1.87 -16.05 4.20
C SER A 93 3.07 -16.33 5.10
N ARG A 94 4.10 -15.46 5.08
CA ARG A 94 5.31 -15.58 5.92
C ARG A 94 4.97 -15.60 7.41
N ILE A 95 4.16 -14.67 7.90
CA ILE A 95 3.78 -14.67 9.32
C ILE A 95 3.03 -15.94 9.71
N ASN A 96 2.20 -16.49 8.83
CA ASN A 96 1.48 -17.73 9.06
C ASN A 96 2.39 -18.98 9.02
N GLU A 97 3.56 -18.89 8.39
CA GLU A 97 4.60 -19.92 8.43
C GLU A 97 5.50 -19.79 9.67
N ASP A 98 5.76 -18.56 10.12
CA ASP A 98 6.61 -18.27 11.27
C ASP A 98 5.91 -18.50 12.61
N LEU A 99 4.63 -18.12 12.74
CA LEU A 99 3.86 -18.23 13.99
C LEU A 99 3.84 -19.64 14.63
N PRO A 100 3.69 -20.74 13.86
CA PRO A 100 3.75 -22.10 14.39
C PRO A 100 5.15 -22.51 14.88
N LEU A 101 6.21 -21.89 14.37
CA LEU A 101 7.60 -22.24 14.67
C LEU A 101 8.14 -21.53 15.93
N ILE A 102 7.43 -20.51 16.41
CA ILE A 102 7.81 -19.79 17.62
C ILE A 102 7.60 -20.67 18.84
N ASN A 103 8.71 -21.12 19.43
CA ASN A 103 8.70 -21.93 20.63
C ASN A 103 8.26 -21.08 21.83
N VAL A 104 7.21 -21.52 22.53
CA VAL A 104 6.61 -20.79 23.65
C VAL A 104 7.57 -20.85 24.84
N GLY A 105 8.40 -19.82 24.99
CA GLY A 105 9.35 -19.73 26.10
C GLY A 105 10.38 -18.60 25.98
N GLU A 106 10.76 -18.21 24.75
CA GLU A 106 11.84 -17.23 24.53
C GLU A 106 11.39 -15.99 23.73
N VAL A 107 10.44 -16.15 22.81
CA VAL A 107 9.88 -15.06 22.01
C VAL A 107 8.36 -15.06 22.12
N ASP A 108 7.81 -13.94 22.56
CA ASP A 108 6.36 -13.71 22.62
C ASP A 108 5.81 -13.57 21.19
N LYS A 109 4.83 -14.40 20.82
CA LYS A 109 4.11 -14.29 19.54
C LYS A 109 3.57 -12.87 19.33
N THR A 110 3.21 -12.19 20.41
CA THR A 110 2.78 -10.78 20.36
C THR A 110 3.82 -9.89 19.68
N ARG A 111 5.11 -10.06 19.98
CA ARG A 111 6.18 -9.23 19.39
C ARG A 111 6.28 -9.45 17.89
N VAL A 112 6.26 -10.70 17.45
CA VAL A 112 6.36 -11.04 16.01
C VAL A 112 5.17 -10.47 15.25
N ILE A 113 3.97 -10.54 15.83
CA ILE A 113 2.76 -9.95 15.23
C ILE A 113 2.92 -8.42 15.14
N GLN A 114 3.40 -7.76 16.20
CA GLN A 114 3.62 -6.31 16.20
C GLN A 114 4.65 -5.88 15.13
N GLU A 115 5.80 -6.57 15.08
CA GLU A 115 6.87 -6.29 14.11
C GLU A 115 6.39 -6.50 12.68
N TRP A 116 5.68 -7.60 12.43
CA TRP A 116 5.05 -7.87 11.14
C TRP A 116 4.04 -6.78 10.77
N MET A 117 3.13 -6.42 11.68
CA MET A 117 2.14 -5.37 11.41
C MET A 117 2.79 -4.05 11.06
N GLN A 118 3.83 -3.66 11.81
CA GLN A 118 4.56 -2.43 11.55
C GLN A 118 5.23 -2.47 10.18
N SER A 119 5.88 -3.58 9.83
CA SER A 119 6.52 -3.75 8.53
C SER A 119 5.53 -3.70 7.35
N VAL A 120 4.31 -4.19 7.55
CA VAL A 120 3.24 -4.11 6.55
C VAL A 120 2.71 -2.67 6.43
N LEU A 121 2.58 -1.94 7.55
CA LEU A 121 2.17 -0.54 7.55
C LEU A 121 3.21 0.36 6.88
N ASP A 122 4.49 0.19 7.21
CA ASP A 122 5.59 0.98 6.63
C ASP A 122 5.65 0.78 5.11
N ARG A 123 5.44 -0.45 4.63
CA ARG A 123 5.34 -0.73 3.19
C ARG A 123 4.10 -0.10 2.57
N ALA A 124 2.93 -0.20 3.21
CA ALA A 124 1.73 0.46 2.70
C ALA A 124 1.92 1.98 2.58
N GLU A 125 2.60 2.61 3.54
CA GLU A 125 2.95 4.03 3.47
C GLU A 125 3.96 4.35 2.37
N HIS A 126 4.99 3.53 2.21
CA HIS A 126 5.98 3.67 1.15
C HIS A 126 5.33 3.64 -0.24
N TYR A 127 4.50 2.62 -0.51
CA TYR A 127 3.78 2.49 -1.78
C TYR A 127 2.80 3.65 -2.02
N LYS A 128 2.12 4.13 -0.97
CA LYS A 128 1.27 5.31 -1.09
C LYS A 128 2.09 6.55 -1.46
N GLY A 129 3.31 6.68 -0.91
CA GLY A 129 4.25 7.74 -1.22
C GLY A 129 4.74 7.68 -2.67
N GLU A 130 5.18 6.51 -3.13
CA GLU A 130 5.64 6.30 -4.51
C GLU A 130 4.52 6.54 -5.52
N HIS A 131 3.34 5.97 -5.31
CA HIS A 131 2.20 6.19 -6.20
C HIS A 131 1.75 7.66 -6.21
N TYR A 132 1.83 8.37 -5.08
CA TYR A 132 1.54 9.80 -5.03
C TYR A 132 2.61 10.63 -5.77
N ALA A 133 3.88 10.25 -5.69
CA ALA A 133 4.96 10.88 -6.44
C ALA A 133 4.76 10.71 -7.95
N LEU A 134 4.46 9.48 -8.40
CA LEU A 134 4.17 9.16 -9.80
C LEU A 134 2.95 9.93 -10.33
N LEU A 135 1.87 10.01 -9.56
CA LEU A 135 0.70 10.80 -9.92
C LEU A 135 1.02 12.30 -10.05
N LYS A 136 1.84 12.82 -9.13
CA LYS A 136 2.27 14.22 -9.16
C LYS A 136 3.15 14.51 -10.37
N GLU A 137 4.11 13.63 -10.66
CA GLU A 137 4.97 13.75 -11.86
C GLU A 137 4.14 13.66 -13.14
N GLY A 138 3.23 12.69 -13.24
CA GLY A 138 2.31 12.58 -14.38
C GLY A 138 1.45 13.84 -14.57
N MET A 139 0.92 14.41 -13.49
CA MET A 139 0.16 15.68 -13.55
C MET A 139 1.04 16.83 -14.03
N THR A 140 2.29 16.95 -13.56
CA THR A 140 3.20 18.02 -14.02
C THR A 140 3.56 17.87 -15.49
N ILE A 141 3.71 16.65 -16.00
CA ILE A 141 3.96 16.39 -17.43
C ILE A 141 2.75 16.82 -18.26
N LEU A 142 1.53 16.49 -17.81
CA LEU A 142 0.30 16.92 -18.49
C LEU A 142 0.13 18.44 -18.48
N GLU A 143 0.40 19.11 -17.35
CA GLU A 143 0.37 20.57 -17.26
C GLU A 143 1.38 21.24 -18.20
N LEU A 144 2.59 20.70 -18.28
CA LEU A 144 3.62 21.17 -19.22
C LEU A 144 3.21 20.95 -20.68
N ALA A 145 2.60 19.81 -21.01
CA ALA A 145 2.11 19.53 -22.36
C ALA A 145 0.98 20.49 -22.77
N VAL A 146 0.04 20.77 -21.86
CA VAL A 146 -1.04 21.76 -22.07
C VAL A 146 -0.46 23.16 -22.28
N TRP A 147 0.57 23.53 -21.51
CA TRP A 147 1.22 24.83 -21.67
C TRP A 147 1.95 24.93 -23.02
N GLY A 148 2.64 23.88 -23.45
CA GLY A 148 3.27 23.80 -24.77
C GLY A 148 2.26 23.95 -25.92
N ALA A 149 1.11 23.28 -25.85
CA ALA A 149 0.05 23.41 -26.87
C ALA A 149 -0.48 24.85 -26.98
N LYS A 150 -0.67 25.54 -25.86
CA LYS A 150 -1.11 26.95 -25.85
C LYS A 150 -0.10 27.90 -26.47
N ILE A 151 1.20 27.62 -26.34
CA ILE A 151 2.25 28.40 -26.99
C ILE A 151 2.18 28.23 -28.51
N VAL A 152 2.02 27.00 -28.98
CA VAL A 152 1.88 26.70 -30.41
C VAL A 152 0.63 27.37 -31.00
N GLU A 153 -0.50 27.36 -30.29
CA GLU A 153 -1.71 28.08 -30.71
C GLU A 153 -1.47 29.60 -30.78
N ALA A 154 -0.81 30.18 -29.78
CA ALA A 154 -0.50 31.62 -29.75
C ALA A 154 0.53 32.05 -30.81
N GLU A 155 1.45 31.16 -31.20
CA GLU A 155 2.39 31.39 -32.31
C GLU A 155 1.68 31.32 -33.67
N LYS A 156 0.73 30.40 -33.83
CA LYS A 156 -0.09 30.30 -35.05
C LYS A 156 -0.97 31.52 -35.27
N GLU A 157 -1.54 32.08 -34.20
CA GLU A 157 -2.30 33.35 -34.26
C GLU A 157 -1.43 34.58 -34.58
N ARG A 158 -0.10 34.51 -34.38
CA ARG A 158 0.84 35.55 -34.83
C ARG A 158 1.24 35.38 -36.29
N ASP A 159 1.47 34.15 -36.75
CA ASP A 159 1.84 33.88 -38.15
C ASP A 159 0.69 34.20 -39.14
N ASP A 160 -0.58 34.12 -38.72
CA ASP A 160 -1.72 34.54 -39.56
C ASP A 160 -1.81 36.08 -39.75
N ASN A 161 -0.98 36.87 -39.05
CA ASN A 161 -0.94 38.34 -39.15
C ASN A 161 0.29 38.90 -39.91
N ASP A 162 1.27 38.08 -40.28
CA ASP A 162 2.50 38.55 -40.93
C ASP A 162 2.76 37.80 -42.26
N ASP A 163 2.33 38.41 -43.37
CA ASP A 163 2.77 38.10 -44.74
C ASP A 163 4.27 38.45 -44.93
N ASP A 164 5.24 37.75 -44.32
CA ASP A 164 6.59 37.59 -44.93
C ASP A 164 7.46 36.47 -44.32
N LYS A 165 7.73 35.47 -45.18
CA LYS A 165 8.90 34.58 -45.28
C LYS A 165 9.71 34.14 -44.03
N SER A 166 9.73 32.81 -43.92
CA SER A 166 10.95 31.97 -43.87
C SER A 166 11.84 32.10 -42.63
N THR A 167 11.63 31.24 -41.63
CA THR A 167 12.65 30.40 -40.93
C THR A 167 12.15 29.72 -39.62
N ALA A 168 10.84 29.50 -39.42
CA ALA A 168 10.32 28.94 -38.15
C ALA A 168 10.06 27.41 -38.13
N ALA A 169 10.40 26.65 -39.18
CA ALA A 169 10.06 25.22 -39.27
C ALA A 169 10.98 24.27 -38.47
N THR A 170 12.08 24.75 -37.89
CA THR A 170 13.11 23.88 -37.26
C THR A 170 12.98 23.71 -35.75
N SER A 171 12.09 24.43 -35.06
CA SER A 171 11.95 24.34 -33.59
C SER A 171 10.80 23.42 -33.11
N SER A 172 9.73 23.27 -33.90
CA SER A 172 8.53 22.52 -33.50
C SER A 172 8.72 20.99 -33.55
N VAL A 173 9.51 20.48 -34.50
CA VAL A 173 9.78 19.05 -34.66
C VAL A 173 10.59 18.48 -33.47
N SER A 174 11.53 19.27 -32.92
CA SER A 174 12.38 18.86 -31.80
C SER A 174 11.64 18.71 -30.46
N LEU A 175 10.50 19.36 -30.29
CA LEU A 175 9.72 19.31 -29.05
C LEU A 175 8.76 18.11 -29.02
N GLU A 176 8.10 17.79 -30.15
CA GLU A 176 7.25 16.60 -30.26
C GLU A 176 8.07 15.29 -30.26
N GLU A 177 9.24 15.26 -30.90
CA GLU A 177 10.17 14.14 -30.76
C GLU A 177 10.66 13.99 -29.32
N ASN A 178 11.02 15.07 -28.62
CA ASN A 178 11.42 14.98 -27.21
C ASN A 178 10.29 14.53 -26.27
N LEU A 179 9.03 14.92 -26.52
CA LEU A 179 7.91 14.51 -25.66
C LEU A 179 7.56 13.03 -25.89
N SER A 180 7.56 12.58 -27.14
CA SER A 180 7.29 11.19 -27.51
C SER A 180 8.44 10.25 -27.14
N GLU A 181 9.68 10.75 -27.13
CA GLU A 181 10.85 10.04 -26.61
C GLU A 181 10.84 10.01 -25.08
N LYS A 182 10.46 11.10 -24.39
CA LYS A 182 10.30 11.12 -22.91
C LYS A 182 9.11 10.33 -22.38
N LEU A 183 8.01 10.23 -23.13
CA LEU A 183 6.91 9.30 -22.82
C LEU A 183 7.28 7.83 -23.06
N LYS A 184 8.42 7.56 -23.71
CA LYS A 184 8.99 6.22 -23.90
C LYS A 184 10.10 5.85 -22.89
N ILE A 185 10.52 6.76 -22.02
CA ILE A 185 11.44 6.53 -20.89
C ILE A 185 10.58 6.02 -19.72
N ASP A 186 10.66 4.79 -19.18
CA ASP A 186 11.57 3.66 -19.32
C ASP A 186 10.77 2.35 -19.36
N ASN A 187 10.87 1.59 -20.45
CA ASN A 187 10.46 0.18 -20.53
C ASN A 187 11.68 -0.76 -20.63
N ASP A 188 12.88 -0.29 -20.30
CA ASP A 188 14.13 -1.05 -20.49
C ASP A 188 14.89 -1.37 -19.20
N ASP A 189 14.25 -1.16 -18.05
CA ASP A 189 14.59 -1.89 -16.82
C ASP A 189 13.40 -2.77 -16.48
N GLY A 190 13.65 -4.04 -16.15
CA GLY A 190 12.65 -5.07 -15.89
C GLY A 190 11.83 -4.84 -14.62
N ASP A 191 11.32 -3.63 -14.41
CA ASP A 191 10.51 -3.22 -13.28
C ASP A 191 9.05 -3.06 -13.72
N SER A 192 8.17 -3.86 -13.13
CA SER A 192 6.82 -4.10 -13.64
C SER A 192 5.85 -2.95 -13.35
N ASP A 193 6.31 -1.92 -12.63
CA ASP A 193 5.50 -0.81 -12.13
C ASP A 193 5.32 0.34 -13.14
N SER A 194 6.28 0.58 -14.05
CA SER A 194 6.14 1.64 -15.07
C SER A 194 5.04 1.34 -16.10
N SER A 195 4.79 0.05 -16.38
CA SER A 195 3.76 -0.42 -17.31
C SER A 195 2.32 -0.11 -16.84
N ASN A 196 2.11 0.02 -15.52
CA ASN A 196 0.78 0.24 -14.96
C ASN A 196 0.36 1.72 -14.98
N VAL A 197 1.30 2.65 -14.82
CA VAL A 197 1.05 4.09 -14.89
C VAL A 197 0.65 4.50 -16.32
N VAL A 198 1.31 3.94 -17.34
CA VAL A 198 0.99 4.19 -18.75
C VAL A 198 -0.43 3.70 -19.10
N LYS A 199 -0.87 2.55 -18.56
CA LYS A 199 -2.23 2.03 -18.79
C LYS A 199 -3.32 2.90 -18.13
N VAL A 200 -3.05 3.45 -16.95
CA VAL A 200 -3.99 4.34 -16.25
C VAL A 200 -4.15 5.65 -17.03
N LEU A 201 -3.05 6.22 -17.56
CA LEU A 201 -3.10 7.44 -18.35
C LEU A 201 -3.75 7.26 -19.73
N GLN A 202 -3.66 6.07 -20.34
CA GLN A 202 -4.31 5.77 -21.63
C GLN A 202 -5.84 5.57 -21.55
N THR A 203 -6.40 5.50 -20.34
CA THR A 203 -7.84 5.29 -20.12
C THR A 203 -8.60 6.59 -19.82
N LEU A 204 -7.90 7.73 -19.67
CA LEU A 204 -8.46 9.07 -19.49
C LEU A 204 -8.49 9.82 -20.83
#